data_AF-A0A930WGF4-F1
#
_entry.id   AF-A0A930WGF4-F1
#
_cell.length_a   1.000
_cell.length_b   1.000
_cell.length_c   1.000
_cell.angle_alpha   90.00
_cell.angle_beta   90.00
_cell.angle_gamma   90.00
#
_symmetry.space_group_name_H-M   'P 1'
#
loop_
_entity.id
_entity.type
_entity.pdbx_description
1 polymer ?
#
loop_
_entity_poly.entity_id
_entity_poly.type
_entity_poly.pdbx_seq_one_letter_code
_entity_poly.pdbx_strand_id
1 'polypeptide(L)'
;TGAVQPDEMLRGMLMQLPNQNDDTIMMMFVGALMKVGITPLDQTALIRPLMPAAGVLTSRQPSDAERADMEYGLQMAREIGRLDVGQTAVVKDRAVMALEAIEGTDACIRRGGQLAGGGAVVAKAAKPQQDSRFDVPAVGLDTIESLVAVKASALVIEAGKTLFVDKERAIALAEANGITIAAM
;
A
#
# COMPACT_ATOMS: atom_id res chain seq x y z
N THR A 1 -13.69 0.97 -22.88
CA THR A 1 -14.96 1.70 -22.67
C THR A 1 -14.62 3.14 -22.34
N GLY A 2 -15.09 4.09 -23.15
CA GLY A 2 -14.98 5.55 -22.94
C GLY A 2 -13.57 6.12 -22.75
N ALA A 3 -12.81 6.35 -23.82
CA ALA A 3 -11.57 7.11 -23.70
C ALA A 3 -11.90 8.55 -23.26
N VAL A 4 -11.61 8.87 -22.00
CA VAL A 4 -11.70 10.24 -21.49
C VAL A 4 -10.66 11.07 -22.23
N GLN A 5 -11.12 12.09 -22.95
CA GLN A 5 -10.26 13.04 -23.64
C GLN A 5 -9.95 14.20 -22.68
N PRO A 6 -8.68 14.42 -22.30
CA PRO A 6 -8.32 15.58 -21.50
C PRO A 6 -8.70 16.87 -22.22
N ASP A 7 -9.26 17.85 -21.52
CA ASP A 7 -9.47 19.19 -22.08
C ASP A 7 -8.13 19.93 -22.26
N GLU A 8 -8.18 21.12 -22.85
CA GLU A 8 -6.96 21.91 -23.09
C GLU A 8 -6.24 22.30 -21.80
N MET A 9 -6.99 22.55 -20.73
CA MET A 9 -6.43 22.88 -19.42
C MET A 9 -5.62 21.70 -18.87
N LEU A 10 -6.23 20.51 -18.77
CA LEU A 10 -5.57 19.31 -18.26
C LEU A 10 -4.38 18.92 -19.14
N ARG A 11 -4.48 19.02 -20.48
CA ARG A 11 -3.33 18.79 -21.38
C ARG A 11 -2.18 19.74 -21.09
N GLY A 12 -2.47 21.04 -20.98
CA GLY A 12 -1.46 22.05 -20.70
C GLY A 12 -0.74 21.81 -19.38
N MET A 13 -1.47 21.38 -18.35
CA MET A 13 -0.88 21.06 -17.05
C MET A 13 -0.02 19.79 -17.10
N LEU A 14 -0.49 18.71 -17.73
CA LEU A 14 0.26 17.46 -17.85
C LEU A 14 1.57 17.64 -18.63
N MET A 15 1.58 18.45 -19.69
CA MET A 15 2.79 18.72 -20.49
C MET A 15 3.88 19.48 -19.72
N GLN A 16 3.53 20.15 -18.63
CA GLN A 16 4.48 20.91 -17.80
C GLN A 16 5.08 20.09 -16.66
N LEU A 17 4.59 18.86 -16.44
CA LEU A 17 5.08 18.03 -15.35
C LEU A 17 6.49 17.49 -15.66
N PRO A 18 7.38 17.43 -14.66
CA PRO A 18 8.73 16.89 -14.84
C PRO A 18 8.72 15.36 -15.04
N ASN A 19 7.66 14.68 -14.60
CA ASN A 19 7.42 13.24 -14.76
C ASN A 19 5.91 12.96 -14.61
N GLN A 20 5.52 11.70 -14.83
CA GLN A 20 4.13 11.24 -14.71
C GLN A 20 3.92 10.34 -13.48
N ASN A 21 4.71 10.55 -12.43
CA ASN A 21 4.50 9.82 -11.20
C ASN A 21 3.21 10.30 -10.51
N ASP A 22 2.69 9.45 -9.63
CA ASP A 22 1.39 9.65 -8.99
C ASP A 22 1.36 10.93 -8.14
N ASP A 23 2.37 11.16 -7.28
CA ASP A 23 2.40 12.35 -6.43
C ASP A 23 2.52 13.62 -7.26
N THR A 24 3.31 13.59 -8.34
CA THR A 24 3.48 14.73 -9.25
C THR A 24 2.15 15.13 -9.89
N ILE A 25 1.38 14.16 -10.37
CA ILE A 25 0.07 14.41 -10.99
C ILE A 25 -0.95 14.87 -9.95
N MET A 26 -1.00 14.22 -8.79
CA MET A 26 -1.91 14.57 -7.71
C MET A 26 -1.66 15.99 -7.18
N MET A 27 -0.40 16.37 -6.97
CA MET A 27 -0.04 17.71 -6.50
C MET A 27 -0.34 18.80 -7.54
N MET A 28 -0.21 18.49 -8.83
CA MET A 28 -0.67 19.37 -9.91
C MET A 28 -2.19 19.61 -9.81
N PHE A 29 -2.97 18.56 -9.61
CA PHE A 29 -4.43 18.66 -9.49
C PHE A 29 -4.84 19.45 -8.24
N VAL A 30 -4.20 19.20 -7.10
CA VAL A 30 -4.38 19.97 -5.86
C VAL A 30 -4.10 21.46 -6.09
N GLY A 31 -3.01 21.78 -6.79
CA GLY A 31 -2.68 23.15 -7.15
C GLY A 31 -3.74 23.81 -8.04
N ALA A 32 -4.35 23.06 -8.97
CA ALA A 32 -5.46 23.56 -9.79
C ALA A 32 -6.70 23.91 -8.96
N LEU A 33 -7.08 23.05 -8.01
CA LEU A 33 -8.21 23.28 -7.11
C LEU A 33 -7.99 24.53 -6.25
N MET A 34 -6.78 24.70 -5.70
CA MET A 34 -6.45 25.86 -4.89
C MET A 34 -6.53 27.19 -5.67
N LYS A 35 -6.17 27.18 -6.97
CA LYS A 35 -6.28 28.36 -7.84
C LYS A 35 -7.73 28.82 -8.06
N VAL A 36 -8.71 27.93 -7.92
CA VAL A 36 -10.14 28.26 -8.02
C VAL A 36 -10.81 28.43 -6.65
N GLY A 37 -10.02 28.54 -5.57
CA GLY A 37 -10.51 28.78 -4.21
C GLY A 37 -10.98 27.53 -3.46
N ILE A 38 -10.72 26.34 -3.97
CA ILE A 38 -11.04 25.07 -3.31
C ILE A 38 -9.84 24.61 -2.48
N THR A 39 -10.05 24.41 -1.18
CA THR A 39 -8.99 23.95 -0.26
C THR A 39 -9.21 22.48 0.10
N PRO A 40 -8.30 21.58 -0.30
CA PRO A 40 -8.36 20.19 0.14
C PRO A 40 -8.09 20.03 1.63
N LEU A 41 -8.84 19.13 2.27
CA LEU A 41 -8.73 18.80 3.69
C LEU A 41 -8.04 17.45 3.87
N ASP A 42 -7.51 17.21 5.07
CA ASP A 42 -6.96 15.93 5.49
C ASP A 42 -8.05 14.84 5.44
N GLN A 43 -7.91 13.87 4.53
CA GLN A 43 -8.89 12.78 4.41
C GLN A 43 -8.85 11.85 5.63
N THR A 44 -7.74 11.80 6.37
CA THR A 44 -7.59 10.95 7.55
C THR A 44 -8.38 11.47 8.76
N ALA A 45 -8.78 12.74 8.77
CA ALA A 45 -9.37 13.42 9.93
C ALA A 45 -10.57 12.66 10.55
N LEU A 46 -11.37 11.98 9.72
CA LEU A 46 -12.55 11.23 10.18
C LEU A 46 -12.37 9.71 10.19
N ILE A 47 -11.26 9.19 9.64
CA ILE A 47 -11.04 7.74 9.43
C ILE A 47 -9.83 7.20 10.22
N ARG A 48 -9.20 8.00 11.09
CA ARG A 48 -8.13 7.53 11.99
C ARG A 48 -8.48 6.24 12.77
N PRO A 49 -9.73 6.03 13.25
CA PRO A 49 -10.09 4.77 13.93
C PRO A 49 -9.96 3.50 13.06
N LEU A 50 -9.92 3.65 11.74
CA LEU A 50 -9.72 2.55 10.79
C LEU A 50 -8.23 2.23 10.57
N MET A 51 -7.30 2.99 11.17
CA MET A 51 -5.86 2.75 11.12
C MET A 51 -5.43 1.95 12.36
N PRO A 52 -4.91 0.73 12.20
CA PRO A 52 -4.52 -0.08 13.33
C PRO A 52 -3.35 0.53 14.11
N ALA A 53 -3.44 0.48 15.44
CA ALA A 53 -2.29 0.74 16.32
C ALA A 53 -1.26 -0.40 16.20
N ALA A 54 -0.04 -0.16 16.69
CA ALA A 54 1.02 -1.17 16.67
C ALA A 54 0.59 -2.44 17.43
N GLY A 55 0.85 -3.60 16.84
CA GLY A 55 0.48 -4.89 17.39
C GLY A 55 0.17 -5.94 16.32
N VAL A 56 0.00 -7.17 16.77
CA VAL A 56 -0.45 -8.27 15.90
C VAL A 56 -1.98 -8.29 15.91
N LEU A 57 -2.58 -8.27 14.73
CA LEU A 57 -4.03 -8.15 14.53
C LEU A 57 -4.73 -9.52 14.45
N THR A 58 -3.98 -10.57 14.09
CA THR A 58 -4.42 -11.96 14.10
C THR A 58 -4.04 -12.66 15.40
N SER A 59 -4.69 -13.79 15.72
CA SER A 59 -4.35 -14.62 16.88
C SER A 59 -2.97 -15.28 16.78
N ARG A 60 -2.53 -15.64 15.56
CA ARG A 60 -1.19 -16.21 15.33
C ARG A 60 -0.13 -15.11 15.42
N GLN A 61 0.88 -15.35 16.25
CA GLN A 61 2.08 -14.50 16.31
C GLN A 61 3.02 -14.82 15.14
N PRO A 62 3.74 -13.82 14.60
CA PRO A 62 4.77 -14.09 13.61
C PRO A 62 5.95 -14.81 14.28
N SER A 63 6.50 -15.79 13.58
CA SER A 63 7.79 -16.38 13.89
C SER A 63 8.92 -15.36 13.77
N ASP A 64 10.10 -15.69 14.31
CA ASP A 64 11.27 -14.81 14.21
C ASP A 64 11.70 -14.56 12.76
N ALA A 65 11.55 -15.57 11.89
CA ALA A 65 11.82 -15.44 10.47
C ALA A 65 10.82 -14.51 9.78
N GLU A 66 9.51 -14.66 10.05
CA GLU A 66 8.49 -13.75 9.54
C GLU A 66 8.71 -12.33 10.04
N ARG A 67 9.07 -12.15 11.31
CA ARG A 67 9.36 -10.82 11.87
C ARG A 67 10.54 -10.15 11.18
N ALA A 68 11.63 -10.88 10.95
CA ALA A 68 12.78 -10.36 10.22
C ALA A 68 12.41 -9.96 8.77
N ASP A 69 11.57 -10.76 8.11
CA ASP A 69 11.04 -10.44 6.78
C ASP A 69 10.08 -9.24 6.81
N MET A 70 9.25 -9.10 7.84
CA MET A 70 8.37 -7.94 8.01
C MET A 70 9.17 -6.64 8.12
N GLU A 71 10.19 -6.62 8.98
CA GLU A 71 11.06 -5.46 9.17
C GLU A 71 11.81 -5.10 7.88
N TYR A 72 12.40 -6.11 7.22
CA TYR A 72 13.08 -5.94 5.95
C TYR A 72 12.13 -5.46 4.83
N GLY A 73 10.94 -6.05 4.74
CA GLY A 73 9.92 -5.68 3.77
C GLY A 73 9.44 -4.24 3.95
N LEU A 74 9.19 -3.80 5.19
CA LEU A 74 8.83 -2.41 5.48
C LEU A 74 9.95 -1.43 5.08
N GLN A 75 11.21 -1.80 5.32
CA GLN A 75 12.35 -1.00 4.86
C GLN A 75 12.33 -0.86 3.34
N MET A 76 12.15 -1.95 2.59
CA MET A 76 12.12 -1.91 1.13
C MET A 76 10.92 -1.12 0.59
N ALA A 77 9.74 -1.30 1.18
CA ALA A 77 8.54 -0.55 0.84
C ALA A 77 8.72 0.96 1.03
N ARG A 78 9.40 1.41 2.10
CA ARG A 78 9.73 2.83 2.31
C ARG A 78 10.69 3.36 1.26
N GLU A 79 11.69 2.58 0.84
CA GLU A 79 12.66 3.02 -0.16
C GLU A 79 12.01 3.21 -1.55
N ILE A 80 11.13 2.31 -1.98
CA ILE A 80 10.38 2.53 -3.23
C ILE A 80 9.35 3.65 -3.11
N GLY A 81 8.77 3.85 -1.92
CA GLY A 81 7.88 4.97 -1.64
C GLY A 81 8.61 6.31 -1.71
N ARG A 82 9.85 6.37 -1.22
CA ARG A 82 10.73 7.55 -1.33
C ARG A 82 11.06 7.92 -2.77
N LEU A 83 11.05 6.94 -3.67
CA LEU A 83 11.25 7.14 -5.11
C LEU A 83 9.94 7.42 -5.88
N ASP A 84 8.80 7.45 -5.18
CA ASP A 84 7.46 7.60 -5.76
C ASP A 84 7.16 6.54 -6.84
N VAL A 85 7.56 5.30 -6.57
CA VAL A 85 7.34 4.15 -7.46
C VAL A 85 6.12 3.34 -7.01
N GLY A 86 6.04 3.04 -5.71
CA GLY A 86 5.01 2.19 -5.11
C GLY A 86 5.22 2.10 -3.62
N GLN A 87 4.44 1.24 -2.94
CA GLN A 87 4.38 1.23 -1.48
C GLN A 87 4.31 -0.17 -0.86
N THR A 88 4.45 -1.21 -1.69
CA THR A 88 4.38 -2.62 -1.28
C THR A 88 5.64 -3.37 -1.71
N ALA A 89 6.17 -4.18 -0.80
CA ALA A 89 7.24 -5.13 -1.06
C ALA A 89 6.78 -6.55 -0.71
N VAL A 90 7.15 -7.52 -1.54
CA VAL A 90 6.97 -8.95 -1.28
C VAL A 90 8.34 -9.55 -1.07
N VAL A 91 8.56 -10.17 0.08
CA VAL A 91 9.87 -10.69 0.49
C VAL A 91 9.76 -12.11 1.02
N LYS A 92 10.88 -12.83 0.99
CA LYS A 92 11.03 -14.14 1.61
C LYS A 92 12.49 -14.36 1.95
N ASP A 93 12.78 -14.78 3.18
CA ASP A 93 14.14 -15.01 3.68
C ASP A 93 15.07 -13.79 3.48
N ARG A 94 14.51 -12.60 3.66
CA ARG A 94 15.11 -11.27 3.41
C ARG A 94 15.61 -11.06 1.97
N ALA A 95 15.03 -11.77 1.01
CA ALA A 95 15.20 -11.51 -0.40
C ALA A 95 13.93 -10.88 -0.98
N VAL A 96 14.09 -9.83 -1.80
CA VAL A 96 12.98 -9.17 -2.49
C VAL A 96 12.51 -10.03 -3.67
N MET A 97 11.25 -10.44 -3.63
CA MET A 97 10.60 -11.17 -4.72
C MET A 97 9.92 -10.22 -5.69
N ALA A 98 9.27 -9.17 -5.16
CA ALA A 98 8.63 -8.14 -5.96
C ALA A 98 8.56 -6.82 -5.19
N LEU A 99 8.59 -5.71 -5.94
CA LEU A 99 8.30 -4.36 -5.49
C LEU A 99 7.15 -3.84 -6.35
N GLU A 100 6.17 -3.20 -5.72
CA GLU A 100 5.02 -2.60 -6.41
C GLU A 100 5.47 -1.40 -7.25
N ALA A 101 4.87 -1.26 -8.42
CA ALA A 101 4.87 -0.03 -9.21
C ALA A 101 3.43 0.24 -9.71
N ILE A 102 3.29 0.68 -10.96
CA ILE A 102 2.01 1.05 -11.57
C ILE A 102 1.00 -0.11 -11.68
N GLU A 103 1.43 -1.36 -11.54
CA GLU A 103 0.52 -2.51 -11.60
C GLU A 103 -0.40 -2.64 -10.39
N GLY A 104 -0.05 -1.96 -9.29
CA GLY A 104 -0.79 -1.98 -8.04
C GLY A 104 -0.51 -3.20 -7.14
N THR A 105 -0.99 -3.10 -5.91
CA THR A 105 -0.65 -3.99 -4.80
C THR A 105 -0.99 -5.46 -5.09
N ASP A 106 -2.20 -5.74 -5.54
CA ASP A 106 -2.66 -7.13 -5.73
C ASP A 106 -1.91 -7.86 -6.85
N ALA A 107 -1.58 -7.15 -7.94
CA ALA A 107 -0.77 -7.70 -9.02
C ALA A 107 0.68 -7.94 -8.56
N CYS A 108 1.24 -7.03 -7.76
CA CYS A 108 2.54 -7.20 -7.13
C CYS A 108 2.56 -8.41 -6.19
N ILE A 109 1.54 -8.60 -5.34
CA ILE A 109 1.42 -9.76 -4.44
C ILE A 109 1.39 -11.06 -5.24
N ARG A 110 0.57 -11.13 -6.29
CA ARG A 110 0.48 -12.31 -7.16
C ARG A 110 1.83 -12.64 -7.80
N ARG A 111 2.51 -11.65 -8.37
CA ARG A 111 3.82 -11.80 -9.00
C ARG A 111 4.90 -12.23 -7.99
N GLY A 112 5.01 -11.54 -6.87
CA GLY A 112 6.01 -11.84 -5.84
C GLY A 112 5.78 -13.18 -5.15
N GLY A 113 4.52 -13.51 -4.85
CA GLY A 113 4.16 -14.77 -4.22
C GLY A 113 4.40 -16.00 -5.11
N GLN A 114 4.19 -15.86 -6.44
CA GLN A 114 4.57 -16.89 -7.41
C GLN A 114 6.08 -17.15 -7.41
N LEU A 115 6.90 -16.09 -7.39
CA LEU A 115 8.36 -16.20 -7.33
C LEU A 115 8.84 -16.81 -6.00
N ALA A 116 8.15 -16.51 -4.90
CA ALA A 116 8.48 -17.04 -3.59
C ALA A 116 8.17 -18.55 -3.44
N GLY A 117 7.25 -19.09 -4.24
CA GLY A 117 6.75 -20.46 -4.09
C GLY A 117 5.97 -20.68 -2.79
N GLY A 118 5.29 -19.64 -2.28
CA GLY A 118 4.59 -19.64 -1.00
C GLY A 118 5.45 -19.24 0.20
N GLY A 119 4.80 -18.91 1.31
CA GLY A 119 5.44 -18.47 2.55
C GLY A 119 6.03 -17.06 2.51
N ALA A 120 5.70 -16.26 1.49
CA ALA A 120 6.16 -14.88 1.39
C ALA A 120 5.54 -13.98 2.47
N VAL A 121 6.31 -13.00 2.93
CA VAL A 121 5.82 -11.88 3.71
C VAL A 121 5.57 -10.70 2.79
N VAL A 122 4.40 -10.08 2.92
CA VAL A 122 4.04 -8.85 2.20
C VAL A 122 4.12 -7.69 3.18
N ALA A 123 4.81 -6.63 2.79
CA ALA A 123 4.95 -5.42 3.57
C ALA A 123 4.42 -4.22 2.80
N LYS A 124 3.57 -3.40 3.45
CA LYS A 124 3.06 -2.16 2.89
C LYS A 124 3.39 -1.00 3.83
N ALA A 125 4.05 0.04 3.32
CA ALA A 125 4.43 1.20 4.10
C ALA A 125 3.83 2.48 3.51
N ALA A 126 3.59 3.50 4.34
CA ALA A 126 3.29 4.82 3.79
C ALA A 126 4.56 5.42 3.19
N LYS A 127 4.41 6.19 2.11
CA LYS A 127 5.53 6.96 1.53
C LYS A 127 6.08 7.91 2.61
N PRO A 128 7.40 8.12 2.73
CA PRO A 128 7.94 9.04 3.73
C PRO A 128 7.42 10.49 3.58
N GLN A 129 7.09 10.88 2.34
CA GLN A 129 6.54 12.19 1.99
C GLN A 129 5.01 12.17 1.83
N GLN A 130 4.29 11.16 2.36
CA GLN A 130 2.85 10.99 2.16
C GLN A 130 2.07 12.27 2.49
N ASP A 131 1.31 12.78 1.53
CA ASP A 131 0.41 13.91 1.76
C ASP A 131 -0.90 13.41 2.34
N SER A 132 -1.13 13.55 3.64
CA SER A 132 -2.35 13.08 4.32
C SER A 132 -3.70 13.54 3.73
N ARG A 133 -3.72 14.56 2.85
CA ARG A 133 -4.95 14.98 2.15
C ARG A 133 -5.37 13.97 1.08
N PHE A 134 -4.42 13.20 0.55
CA PHE A 134 -4.61 12.25 -0.55
C PHE A 134 -3.74 11.00 -0.33
N ASP A 135 -3.89 9.97 -1.16
CA ASP A 135 -2.98 8.81 -1.17
C ASP A 135 -2.69 8.17 0.22
N VAL A 136 -3.72 7.80 0.99
CA VAL A 136 -3.50 7.04 2.23
C VAL A 136 -3.38 5.57 1.86
N PRO A 137 -2.28 4.87 2.23
CA PRO A 137 -2.15 3.44 1.92
C PRO A 137 -3.31 2.67 2.53
N ALA A 138 -3.88 1.74 1.78
CA ALA A 138 -4.98 0.91 2.23
C ALA A 138 -4.68 -0.58 2.04
N VAL A 139 -5.21 -1.39 2.95
CA VAL A 139 -5.36 -2.85 2.81
C VAL A 139 -6.79 -3.22 3.14
N GLY A 140 -7.27 -4.32 2.56
CA GLY A 140 -8.62 -4.81 2.81
C GLY A 140 -8.79 -6.25 2.36
N LEU A 141 -10.05 -6.65 2.17
CA LEU A 141 -10.40 -8.03 1.83
C LEU A 141 -9.68 -8.51 0.55
N ASP A 142 -9.69 -7.73 -0.52
CA ASP A 142 -9.06 -8.07 -1.81
C ASP A 142 -7.54 -8.30 -1.67
N THR A 143 -6.89 -7.54 -0.79
CA THR A 143 -5.47 -7.73 -0.46
C THR A 143 -5.27 -9.09 0.21
N ILE A 144 -6.11 -9.44 1.18
CA ILE A 144 -6.03 -10.75 1.86
C ILE A 144 -6.34 -11.89 0.89
N GLU A 145 -7.32 -11.75 -0.01
CA GLU A 145 -7.59 -12.72 -1.07
C GLU A 145 -6.35 -12.95 -1.95
N SER A 146 -5.63 -11.88 -2.29
CA SER A 146 -4.37 -11.97 -3.04
C SER A 146 -3.28 -12.70 -2.26
N LEU A 147 -3.18 -12.50 -0.94
CA LEU A 147 -2.25 -13.23 -0.07
C LEU A 147 -2.58 -14.73 -0.01
N VAL A 148 -3.86 -15.06 0.12
CA VAL A 148 -4.34 -16.45 0.15
C VAL A 148 -4.02 -17.15 -1.17
N ALA A 149 -4.27 -16.49 -2.30
CA ALA A 149 -4.01 -17.05 -3.64
C ALA A 149 -2.55 -17.46 -3.85
N VAL A 150 -1.60 -16.78 -3.20
CA VAL A 150 -0.17 -17.09 -3.28
C VAL A 150 0.38 -17.84 -2.07
N LYS A 151 -0.47 -18.24 -1.12
CA LYS A 151 -0.06 -18.90 0.14
C LYS A 151 1.00 -18.08 0.89
N ALA A 152 0.80 -16.76 0.96
CA ALA A 152 1.65 -15.90 1.78
C ALA A 152 1.62 -16.33 3.25
N SER A 153 2.68 -16.06 3.99
CA SER A 153 2.78 -16.38 5.42
C SER A 153 2.29 -15.22 6.28
N ALA A 154 2.56 -13.98 5.87
CA ALA A 154 2.19 -12.81 6.65
C ALA A 154 2.03 -11.51 5.84
N LEU A 155 1.30 -10.57 6.44
CA LEU A 155 1.19 -9.18 6.04
C LEU A 155 1.69 -8.28 7.17
N VAL A 156 2.50 -7.29 6.84
CA VAL A 156 2.84 -6.19 7.73
C VAL A 156 2.47 -4.86 7.11
N ILE A 157 1.89 -3.98 7.92
CA ILE A 157 1.54 -2.60 7.56
C ILE A 157 2.15 -1.62 8.56
N GLU A 158 2.28 -0.34 8.17
CA GLU A 158 2.71 0.69 9.11
C GLU A 158 1.59 1.09 10.08
N ALA A 159 1.90 1.00 11.37
CA ALA A 159 0.98 1.37 12.44
C ALA A 159 0.56 2.85 12.35
N GLY A 160 -0.74 3.10 12.49
CA GLY A 160 -1.33 4.44 12.49
C GLY A 160 -1.23 5.19 11.15
N LYS A 161 -0.83 4.52 10.07
CA LYS A 161 -0.64 5.14 8.75
C LYS A 161 -1.35 4.42 7.61
N THR A 162 -1.63 3.12 7.76
CA THR A 162 -2.36 2.33 6.76
C THR A 162 -3.82 2.16 7.17
N LEU A 163 -4.72 2.50 6.25
CA LEU A 163 -6.15 2.25 6.37
C LEU A 163 -6.44 0.75 6.25
N PHE A 164 -7.22 0.20 7.18
CA PHE A 164 -7.69 -1.18 7.10
C PHE A 164 -9.20 -1.21 6.85
N VAL A 165 -9.57 -1.48 5.60
CA VAL A 165 -10.96 -1.59 5.15
C VAL A 165 -11.51 -3.00 5.44
N ASP A 166 -12.76 -3.08 5.91
CA ASP A 166 -13.43 -4.35 6.25
C ASP A 166 -12.60 -5.27 7.16
N LYS A 167 -11.91 -4.65 8.13
CA LYS A 167 -10.91 -5.26 9.00
C LYS A 167 -11.36 -6.59 9.60
N GLU A 168 -12.57 -6.68 10.13
CA GLU A 168 -13.09 -7.88 10.78
C GLU A 168 -13.17 -9.06 9.80
N ARG A 169 -13.65 -8.83 8.58
CA ARG A 169 -13.76 -9.87 7.54
C ARG A 169 -12.39 -10.28 7.02
N ALA A 170 -11.52 -9.29 6.80
CA ALA A 170 -10.17 -9.51 6.31
C ALA A 170 -9.30 -10.31 7.31
N ILE A 171 -9.38 -9.99 8.61
CA ILE A 171 -8.70 -10.74 9.68
C ILE A 171 -9.23 -12.17 9.73
N ALA A 172 -10.55 -12.38 9.71
CA ALA A 172 -11.12 -13.73 9.72
C ALA A 172 -10.64 -14.58 8.53
N LEU A 173 -10.55 -13.99 7.33
CA LEU A 173 -10.01 -14.67 6.15
C LEU A 173 -8.53 -15.01 6.31
N ALA A 174 -7.73 -14.10 6.85
CA ALA A 174 -6.31 -14.32 7.11
C ALA A 174 -6.09 -15.45 8.12
N GLU A 175 -6.84 -15.45 9.23
CA GLU A 175 -6.77 -16.50 10.25
C GLU A 175 -7.15 -17.88 9.69
N ALA A 176 -8.23 -17.97 8.92
CA ALA A 176 -8.66 -19.20 8.28
C ALA A 176 -7.60 -19.81 7.33
N ASN A 177 -6.65 -18.99 6.87
CA ASN A 177 -5.56 -19.40 5.97
C ASN A 177 -4.18 -19.37 6.63
N GLY A 178 -4.10 -19.17 7.95
CA GLY A 178 -2.84 -19.16 8.71
C GLY A 178 -1.94 -17.94 8.44
N ILE A 179 -2.48 -16.87 7.84
CA ILE A 179 -1.73 -15.65 7.54
C ILE A 179 -1.68 -14.77 8.80
N THR A 180 -0.48 -14.38 9.23
CA THR A 180 -0.33 -13.40 10.31
C THR A 180 -0.48 -11.99 9.77
N ILE A 181 -1.22 -11.12 10.46
CA ILE A 181 -1.25 -9.68 10.15
C ILE A 181 -0.68 -8.90 11.33
N ALA A 182 0.27 -8.01 11.06
CA ALA A 182 0.85 -7.11 12.07
C ALA A 182 0.87 -5.65 11.59
N ALA A 183 0.67 -4.73 12.51
CA ALA A 183 0.97 -3.32 12.35
C ALA A 183 2.23 -2.99 13.17
N MET A 184 3.26 -2.47 12.52
CA MET A 184 4.57 -2.15 13.13
C MET A 184 4.95 -0.69 12.94
#